data_AF-V2Y4X7-F1
#
_entry.id   AF-V2Y4X7-F1
#
_cell.length_a   1.000
_cell.length_b   1.000
_cell.length_c   1.000
_cell.angle_alpha   90.00
_cell.angle_beta   90.00
_cell.angle_gamma   90.00
#
_symmetry.space_group_name_H-M   'P 1'
#
loop_
_entity.id
_entity.type
_entity.pdbx_description
1 polymer ?
#
loop_
_entity_poly.entity_id
_entity_poly.type
_entity_poly.pdbx_seq_one_letter_code
_entity_poly.pdbx_strand_id
1 'polypeptide(L)'
;MFKSGLPLYHVKKVVMETGQVIEDGLTEIYANAVIDNGSKFSKLMKVFTENDTYNSDEFPVTSEIKARFKLDEGGAVKMDETLQKWMRESEEIGEKRGEKRGEKRGRREGAKNEKIKIAGDLKKRGFADELIAEITGLSKQVVTAL
;
A
#
# COMPACT_ATOMS: atom_id res chain seq x y z
N MET A 1 -20.71 14.84 23.28
CA MET A 1 -21.30 16.04 22.66
C MET A 1 -22.68 16.29 23.25
N PHE A 2 -23.18 17.53 23.27
CA PHE A 2 -24.50 17.85 23.83
C PHE A 2 -25.59 16.97 23.18
N LYS A 3 -26.55 16.48 23.98
CA LYS A 3 -27.50 15.42 23.59
C LYS A 3 -28.62 15.88 22.64
N SER A 4 -28.68 17.16 22.25
CA SER A 4 -29.79 17.71 21.46
C SER A 4 -29.61 17.60 19.95
N GLY A 5 -28.53 16.97 19.47
CA GLY A 5 -28.41 16.62 18.06
C GLY A 5 -28.25 17.82 17.12
N LEU A 6 -27.69 18.93 17.58
CA LEU A 6 -27.41 20.11 16.76
C LEU A 6 -25.94 20.15 16.29
N PRO A 7 -25.66 20.79 15.15
CA PRO A 7 -24.31 20.91 14.62
C PRO A 7 -23.51 22.08 15.23
N LEU A 8 -24.18 23.07 15.85
CA LEU A 8 -23.54 24.20 16.53
C LEU A 8 -24.19 24.45 17.90
N TYR A 9 -23.35 24.79 18.89
CA TYR A 9 -23.79 25.18 20.23
C TYR A 9 -23.07 26.44 20.66
N HIS A 10 -23.83 27.46 21.04
CA HIS A 10 -23.30 28.67 21.67
C HIS A 10 -23.40 28.49 23.18
N VAL A 11 -22.28 28.67 23.89
CA VAL A 11 -22.22 28.44 25.33
C VAL A 11 -22.00 29.78 26.03
N LYS A 12 -22.77 30.01 27.09
CA LYS A 12 -22.58 31.12 28.02
C LYS A 12 -22.08 30.58 29.35
N LYS A 13 -21.09 31.26 29.94
CA LYS A 13 -20.65 30.97 31.30
C LYS A 13 -21.65 31.56 32.29
N VAL A 14 -22.00 30.78 33.29
CA VAL A 14 -22.96 31.18 34.34
C VAL A 14 -22.35 30.88 35.69
N VAL A 15 -22.41 31.85 36.60
CA VAL A 15 -22.09 31.64 38.01
C VAL A 15 -23.25 30.86 38.63
N MET A 16 -23.00 29.65 39.10
CA MET A 16 -24.06 28.71 39.52
C MET A 16 -24.84 29.22 40.74
N GLU A 17 -24.16 29.89 41.67
CA GLU A 17 -24.72 30.38 42.92
C GLU A 17 -25.63 31.60 42.72
N THR A 18 -25.33 32.44 41.73
CA THR A 18 -26.05 33.70 41.49
C THR A 18 -26.91 33.68 40.23
N GLY A 19 -26.73 32.68 39.36
CA GLY A 19 -27.35 32.62 38.04
C GLY A 19 -26.84 33.68 37.07
N GLN A 20 -25.83 34.47 37.46
CA GLN A 20 -25.34 35.58 36.65
C GLN A 20 -24.54 35.05 35.45
N VAL A 21 -24.90 35.50 34.25
CA VAL A 21 -24.12 35.26 33.03
C VAL A 21 -22.85 36.11 33.08
N ILE A 22 -21.70 35.49 32.83
CA ILE A 22 -20.42 36.18 32.73
C ILE A 22 -20.22 36.65 31.29
N GLU A 23 -19.97 37.95 31.12
CA GLU A 23 -19.54 38.55 29.86
C GLU A 23 -18.07 38.98 29.96
N ASP A 24 -17.17 37.98 29.94
CA ASP A 24 -15.72 38.15 30.04
C ASP A 24 -15.04 38.46 28.68
N GLY A 25 -15.85 38.72 27.64
CA GLY A 25 -15.38 38.91 26.27
C GLY A 25 -15.04 37.62 25.52
N LEU A 26 -15.14 36.44 26.16
CA LEU A 26 -14.93 35.16 25.50
C LEU A 26 -16.23 34.63 24.88
N THR A 27 -16.16 34.21 23.61
CA THR A 27 -17.26 33.51 22.94
C THR A 27 -16.87 32.05 22.73
N GLU A 28 -17.63 31.13 23.32
CA GLU A 28 -17.40 29.70 23.21
C GLU A 28 -18.46 29.04 22.31
N ILE A 29 -18.00 28.40 21.24
CA ILE A 29 -18.87 27.72 20.28
C ILE A 29 -18.35 26.29 20.07
N TYR A 30 -19.23 25.31 20.25
CA TYR A 30 -18.92 23.91 19.95
C TYR A 30 -19.51 23.54 18.58
N ALA A 31 -18.68 22.95 17.74
CA ALA A 31 -18.99 22.57 16.36
C ALA A 31 -18.98 21.03 16.22
N ASN A 32 -20.10 20.45 15.77
CA ASN A 32 -20.20 19.03 15.42
C ASN A 32 -20.17 18.87 13.90
N ALA A 33 -19.12 18.24 13.38
CA ALA A 33 -19.00 17.94 11.96
C ALA A 33 -19.83 16.72 11.51
N VAL A 34 -20.27 15.86 12.44
CA VAL A 34 -20.96 14.60 12.11
C VAL A 34 -22.45 14.80 11.85
N ILE A 35 -23.07 15.81 12.46
CA ILE A 35 -24.51 16.03 12.36
C ILE A 35 -24.81 16.84 11.11
N ASP A 36 -25.57 16.24 10.20
CA ASP A 36 -26.17 16.94 9.07
C ASP A 36 -27.66 17.21 9.29
N ASN A 37 -27.98 18.49 9.48
CA ASN A 37 -29.36 18.96 9.58
C ASN A 37 -29.72 19.92 8.42
N GLY A 38 -28.93 19.94 7.35
CA GLY A 38 -29.12 20.84 6.21
C GLY A 38 -28.82 22.32 6.47
N SER A 39 -28.33 22.69 7.67
CA SER A 39 -27.89 24.06 7.95
C SER A 39 -26.67 24.43 7.10
N LYS A 40 -26.44 25.74 6.94
CA LYS A 40 -25.23 26.24 6.26
C LYS A 40 -23.95 25.66 6.88
N PHE A 41 -23.89 25.56 8.20
CA PHE A 41 -22.73 24.98 8.88
C PHE A 41 -22.57 23.47 8.57
N SER A 42 -23.64 22.66 8.63
CA SER A 42 -23.50 21.23 8.33
C SER A 42 -23.13 20.97 6.88
N LYS A 43 -23.67 21.77 5.95
CA LYS A 43 -23.26 21.77 4.53
C LYS A 43 -21.78 22.13 4.36
N LEU A 44 -21.29 23.12 5.09
CA LEU A 44 -19.86 23.48 5.08
C LEU A 44 -19.00 22.33 5.62
N MET A 45 -19.42 21.69 6.72
CA MET A 45 -18.70 20.54 7.27
C MET A 45 -18.60 19.40 6.28
N LYS A 46 -19.67 19.10 5.53
CA LYS A 46 -19.62 18.13 4.42
C LYS A 46 -18.57 18.46 3.37
N VAL A 47 -18.46 19.73 2.96
CA VAL A 47 -17.42 20.17 2.02
C VAL A 47 -16.02 19.88 2.59
N PHE A 48 -15.80 20.01 3.90
CA PHE A 48 -14.51 19.67 4.52
C PHE A 48 -14.28 18.17 4.74
N THR A 49 -15.31 17.39 5.07
CA THR A 49 -15.15 16.00 5.51
C THR A 49 -15.32 14.97 4.41
N GLU A 50 -16.17 15.22 3.42
CA GLU A 50 -16.43 14.29 2.31
C GLU A 50 -15.48 14.58 1.15
N ASN A 51 -14.92 13.56 0.48
CA ASN A 51 -13.87 13.77 -0.52
C ASN A 51 -14.34 14.58 -1.74
N ASP A 52 -15.46 14.17 -2.35
CA ASP A 52 -15.91 14.69 -3.66
C ASP A 52 -17.11 15.64 -3.56
N THR A 53 -17.32 16.21 -2.38
CA THR A 53 -18.39 17.17 -2.13
C THR A 53 -17.87 18.60 -2.26
N TYR A 54 -18.51 19.37 -3.13
CA TYR A 54 -18.23 20.78 -3.38
C TYR A 54 -19.55 21.55 -3.41
N ASN A 55 -19.52 22.80 -2.98
CA ASN A 55 -20.70 23.67 -3.02
C ASN A 55 -20.23 25.09 -3.32
N SER A 56 -20.06 25.37 -4.60
CA SER A 56 -19.57 26.66 -5.08
C SER A 56 -20.60 27.78 -4.94
N ASP A 57 -21.89 27.46 -4.82
CA ASP A 57 -22.97 28.43 -4.63
C ASP A 57 -22.93 29.03 -3.22
N GLU A 58 -22.80 28.19 -2.18
CA GLU A 58 -22.75 28.65 -0.79
C GLU A 58 -21.31 28.90 -0.28
N PHE A 59 -20.32 28.18 -0.82
CA PHE A 59 -18.91 28.19 -0.38
C PHE A 59 -17.93 28.21 -1.57
N PRO A 60 -17.95 29.26 -2.41
CA PRO A 60 -17.10 29.34 -3.62
C PRO A 60 -15.62 29.20 -3.32
N VAL A 61 -15.10 29.98 -2.35
CA VAL A 61 -13.66 30.00 -2.02
C VAL A 61 -13.19 28.67 -1.43
N THR A 62 -13.93 28.11 -0.47
CA THR A 62 -13.56 26.83 0.16
C THR A 62 -13.60 25.69 -0.84
N SER A 63 -14.65 25.62 -1.66
CA SER A 63 -14.81 24.58 -2.67
C SER A 63 -13.73 24.68 -3.75
N GLU A 64 -13.40 25.89 -4.20
CA GLU A 64 -12.32 26.13 -5.15
C GLU A 64 -10.96 25.70 -4.60
N ILE A 65 -10.60 26.13 -3.39
CA ILE A 65 -9.32 25.76 -2.77
C ILE A 65 -9.22 24.24 -2.61
N LYS A 66 -10.27 23.59 -2.12
CA LYS A 66 -10.33 22.13 -2.01
C LYS A 66 -10.17 21.46 -3.38
N ALA A 67 -10.87 21.95 -4.40
CA ALA A 67 -10.77 21.44 -5.76
C ALA A 67 -9.35 21.57 -6.30
N ARG A 68 -8.68 22.72 -6.12
CA ARG A 68 -7.27 22.88 -6.51
C ARG A 68 -6.36 21.88 -5.81
N PHE A 69 -6.52 21.66 -4.50
CA PHE A 69 -5.72 20.65 -3.79
C PHE A 69 -5.98 19.20 -4.24
N LYS A 70 -7.19 18.90 -4.70
CA LYS A 70 -7.61 17.54 -5.10
C LYS A 70 -7.44 17.25 -6.60
N LEU A 71 -7.59 18.26 -7.45
CA LEU A 71 -7.66 18.16 -8.91
C LEU A 71 -6.44 18.76 -9.59
N ASP A 72 -5.85 19.85 -9.08
CA ASP A 72 -4.63 20.39 -9.68
C ASP A 72 -3.41 19.55 -9.26
N GLU A 73 -2.52 19.36 -10.24
CA GLU A 73 -1.39 18.42 -10.35
C GLU A 73 -0.38 18.35 -9.17
N GLY A 74 -0.56 19.14 -8.11
CA GLY A 74 0.34 19.17 -6.95
C GLY A 74 0.06 18.11 -5.87
N GLY A 75 -1.19 17.62 -5.76
CA GLY A 75 -1.62 16.77 -4.64
C GLY A 75 -1.65 15.26 -4.92
N ALA A 76 -2.17 14.87 -6.09
CA ALA A 76 -2.35 13.46 -6.46
C ALA A 76 -1.32 12.97 -7.50
N VAL A 77 -0.90 13.83 -8.44
CA VAL A 77 -0.09 13.42 -9.61
C VAL A 77 1.38 13.12 -9.26
N LYS A 78 1.98 13.87 -8.33
CA LYS A 78 3.39 13.61 -7.92
C LYS A 78 3.59 12.27 -7.20
N MET A 79 2.52 11.71 -6.63
CA MET A 79 2.58 10.39 -6.00
C MET A 79 2.50 9.26 -7.04
N ASP A 80 1.85 9.49 -8.18
CA ASP A 80 1.69 8.48 -9.23
C ASP A 80 2.99 8.29 -10.04
N GLU A 81 3.59 9.35 -10.61
CA GLU A 81 4.75 9.16 -11.50
C GLU A 81 5.97 8.52 -10.81
N THR A 82 6.27 8.92 -9.57
CA THR A 82 7.41 8.37 -8.82
C THR A 82 7.16 6.92 -8.44
N LEU A 83 5.94 6.59 -8.02
CA LEU A 83 5.54 5.24 -7.67
C LEU A 83 5.49 4.33 -8.90
N GLN A 84 4.94 4.81 -10.02
CA GLN A 84 4.92 4.11 -11.31
C GLN A 84 6.33 3.86 -11.85
N LYS A 85 7.24 4.82 -11.64
CA LYS A 85 8.66 4.63 -11.99
C LYS A 85 9.29 3.54 -11.11
N TRP A 86 9.07 3.59 -9.79
CA TRP A 86 9.58 2.57 -8.87
C TRP A 86 9.00 1.18 -9.12
N MET A 87 7.72 1.07 -9.48
CA MET A 87 7.08 -0.18 -9.86
C MET A 87 7.73 -0.77 -11.10
N ARG A 88 7.89 0.02 -12.17
CA ARG A 88 8.57 -0.41 -13.41
C ARG A 88 10.02 -0.82 -13.17
N GLU A 89 10.78 -0.02 -12.44
CA GLU A 89 12.19 -0.34 -12.11
C GLU A 89 12.27 -1.62 -11.26
N SER A 90 11.37 -1.80 -10.30
CA SER A 90 11.33 -3.00 -9.45
C SER A 90 10.98 -4.25 -10.23
N GLU A 91 10.03 -4.16 -11.16
CA GLU A 91 9.63 -5.25 -12.05
C GLU A 91 10.79 -5.65 -12.97
N GLU A 92 11.43 -4.69 -13.63
CA GLU A 92 12.58 -4.95 -14.51
C GLU A 92 13.77 -5.57 -13.76
N ILE A 93 14.07 -5.09 -12.54
CA ILE A 93 15.09 -5.68 -11.68
C ILE A 93 14.68 -7.09 -11.25
N GLY A 94 13.39 -7.31 -10.97
CA GLY A 94 12.81 -8.60 -10.60
C GLY A 94 12.99 -9.63 -11.71
N GLU A 95 12.61 -9.29 -12.94
CA GLU A 95 12.74 -10.15 -14.12
C GLU A 95 14.20 -10.51 -14.39
N LYS A 96 15.10 -9.51 -14.47
CA LYS A 96 16.54 -9.74 -14.70
C LYS A 96 17.15 -10.65 -13.64
N ARG A 97 16.76 -10.49 -12.38
CA ARG A 97 17.22 -11.38 -11.29
C ARG A 97 16.62 -12.78 -11.40
N GLY A 98 15.35 -12.86 -11.78
CA GLY A 98 14.63 -14.12 -11.99
C GLY A 98 15.29 -14.96 -13.09
N GLU A 99 15.48 -14.37 -14.26
CA GLU A 99 16.10 -15.01 -15.43
C GLU A 99 17.51 -15.51 -15.10
N LYS A 100 18.37 -14.66 -14.55
CA LYS A 100 19.74 -15.03 -14.18
C LYS A 100 19.80 -16.17 -13.16
N ARG A 101 18.87 -16.19 -12.20
CA ARG A 101 18.77 -17.29 -11.21
C ARG A 101 18.25 -18.56 -11.87
N GLY A 102 17.24 -18.45 -12.72
CA GLY A 102 16.64 -19.55 -13.47
C GLY A 102 17.67 -20.23 -14.36
N GLU A 103 18.41 -19.45 -15.17
CA GLU A 103 19.43 -19.97 -16.06
C GLU A 103 20.56 -20.69 -15.30
N LYS A 104 21.05 -20.08 -14.21
CA LYS A 104 22.11 -20.68 -13.38
C LYS A 104 21.64 -21.98 -12.71
N ARG A 105 20.40 -22.04 -12.24
CA ARG A 105 19.82 -23.28 -11.68
C ARG A 105 19.62 -24.32 -12.77
N GLY A 106 19.01 -23.96 -13.89
CA GLY A 106 18.77 -24.83 -15.03
C GLY A 106 20.06 -25.46 -15.58
N ARG A 107 21.14 -24.67 -15.75
CA ARG A 107 22.44 -25.22 -16.18
C ARG A 107 23.02 -26.22 -15.16
N ARG A 108 22.92 -25.94 -13.86
CA ARG A 108 23.43 -26.84 -12.81
C ARG A 108 22.62 -28.13 -12.73
N GLU A 109 21.30 -28.04 -12.75
CA GLU A 109 20.40 -29.18 -12.71
C GLU A 109 20.52 -30.02 -13.99
N GLY A 110 20.59 -29.38 -15.16
CA GLY A 110 20.84 -30.05 -16.44
C GLY A 110 22.13 -30.86 -16.43
N ALA A 111 23.25 -30.25 -16.04
CA ALA A 111 24.53 -30.96 -15.95
C ALA A 111 24.51 -32.12 -14.96
N LYS A 112 23.81 -31.98 -13.82
CA LYS A 112 23.66 -33.07 -12.84
C LYS A 112 22.80 -34.20 -13.40
N ASN A 113 21.67 -33.88 -14.03
CA ASN A 113 20.75 -34.85 -14.60
C ASN A 113 21.39 -35.62 -15.76
N GLU A 114 22.20 -34.95 -16.58
CA GLU A 114 22.94 -35.57 -17.67
C GLU A 114 23.99 -36.57 -17.14
N LYS A 115 24.75 -36.21 -16.11
CA LYS A 115 25.68 -37.13 -15.44
C LYS A 115 24.98 -38.37 -14.88
N ILE A 116 23.82 -38.19 -14.25
CA ILE A 116 22.99 -39.29 -13.73
C ILE A 116 22.51 -40.20 -14.86
N LYS A 117 22.05 -39.62 -15.97
CA LYS A 117 21.59 -40.38 -17.14
C LYS A 117 22.71 -41.23 -17.74
N ILE A 118 23.89 -40.63 -17.94
CA ILE A 118 25.08 -41.34 -18.43
C ILE A 118 25.47 -42.47 -17.47
N ALA A 119 25.49 -42.21 -16.17
CA ALA A 119 25.80 -43.22 -15.16
C ALA A 119 24.83 -44.41 -15.21
N GLY A 120 23.53 -44.14 -15.31
CA GLY A 120 22.50 -45.18 -15.44
C GLY A 120 22.64 -46.00 -16.71
N ASP A 121 22.97 -45.37 -17.84
CA ASP A 121 23.20 -46.07 -19.11
C ASP A 121 24.45 -46.95 -19.08
N LEU A 122 25.53 -46.51 -18.42
CA LEU A 122 26.73 -47.33 -18.20
C LEU A 122 26.45 -48.51 -17.26
N LYS A 123 25.68 -48.29 -16.19
CA LYS A 123 25.31 -49.35 -15.25
C LYS A 123 24.51 -50.46 -15.94
N LYS A 124 23.55 -50.09 -16.80
CA LYS A 124 22.79 -51.05 -17.64
C LYS A 124 23.67 -51.86 -18.59
N ARG A 125 24.82 -51.33 -18.99
CA ARG A 125 25.81 -52.02 -19.84
C ARG A 125 26.80 -52.89 -19.05
N GLY A 126 26.66 -52.95 -17.72
CA GLY A 126 27.46 -53.83 -16.86
C GLY A 126 28.84 -53.28 -16.46
N PHE A 127 29.07 -51.97 -16.59
CA PHE A 127 30.30 -51.35 -16.11
C PHE A 127 30.34 -51.32 -14.57
N ALA A 128 31.54 -51.45 -13.99
CA ALA A 128 31.73 -51.42 -12.55
C ALA A 128 31.46 -50.03 -11.96
N ASP A 129 30.83 -49.96 -10.78
CA ASP A 129 30.46 -48.73 -10.09
C ASP A 129 31.64 -47.75 -9.89
N GLU A 130 32.85 -48.29 -9.69
CA GLU A 130 34.06 -47.48 -9.48
C GLU A 130 34.46 -46.70 -10.74
N LEU A 131 34.42 -47.37 -11.90
CA LEU A 131 34.71 -46.77 -13.19
C LEU A 131 33.62 -45.76 -13.60
N ILE A 132 32.35 -46.04 -13.28
CA ILE A 132 31.25 -45.12 -13.55
C ILE A 132 31.39 -43.84 -12.72
N ALA A 133 31.76 -43.96 -11.44
CA ALA A 133 32.01 -42.82 -10.56
C ALA A 133 33.16 -41.93 -11.07
N GLU A 134 34.24 -42.55 -11.57
CA GLU A 134 35.37 -41.84 -12.16
C GLU A 134 34.96 -41.08 -13.45
N ILE A 135 34.29 -41.74 -14.38
CA ILE A 135 33.89 -41.15 -15.68
C ILE A 135 32.89 -39.99 -15.51
N THR A 136 31.91 -40.15 -14.61
CA THR A 136 30.81 -39.18 -14.44
C THR A 136 31.15 -38.09 -13.41
N GLY A 137 32.16 -38.33 -12.57
CA GLY A 137 32.49 -37.49 -11.42
C GLY A 137 31.39 -37.47 -10.35
N LEU A 138 30.52 -38.49 -10.32
CA LEU A 138 29.52 -38.69 -9.27
C LEU A 138 30.16 -39.44 -8.09
N SER A 139 29.61 -39.26 -6.89
CA SER A 139 30.08 -40.05 -5.74
C SER A 139 29.68 -41.52 -5.88
N LYS A 140 30.51 -42.44 -5.39
CA LYS A 140 30.23 -43.89 -5.42
C LYS A 140 28.84 -44.21 -4.81
N GLN A 141 28.47 -43.54 -3.72
CA GLN A 141 27.13 -43.71 -3.10
C GLN A 141 25.97 -43.39 -4.05
N VAL A 142 26.09 -42.33 -4.85
CA VAL A 142 25.06 -41.97 -5.83
C VAL A 142 25.01 -43.01 -6.95
N VAL A 143 26.16 -43.47 -7.44
CA VAL A 143 26.24 -44.48 -8.52
C VAL A 143 25.69 -45.84 -8.09
N THR A 144 26.03 -46.30 -6.88
CA THR A 144 25.53 -47.58 -6.35
C THR A 144 24.01 -47.56 -6.14
N ALA A 145 23.43 -46.39 -5.88
CA ALA A 145 21.99 -46.21 -5.70
C ALA A 145 21.16 -46.08 -7.00
N LEU A 146 21.80 -45.96 -8.17
CA LEU A 146 21.13 -45.94 -9.49
C LEU A 146 20.66 -47.32 -9.94
#